data_AF-A0A917NIC8-F1
#
_entry.id   AF-A0A917NIC8-F1
#
_cell.length_a   1.000
_cell.length_b   1.000
_cell.length_c   1.000
_cell.angle_alpha   90.00
_cell.angle_beta   90.00
_cell.angle_gamma   90.00
#
_symmetry.space_group_name_H-M   'P 1'
#
loop_
_entity.id
_entity.type
_entity.pdbx_description
1 polymer ?
#
loop_
_entity_poly.entity_id
_entity_poly.type
_entity_poly.pdbx_seq_one_letter_code
_entity_poly.pdbx_strand_id
1 'polypeptide(L)'
;MLQDLVERLTIPGMPSWVALVLLGAITVSLLAFLAMPFAVFGVKSRLEAIEAELADLRMELRALVLQGPGASVARAPVEVDYVAPPVRGAKRAPEFDTRIAPPVPPPAARPAARSTRAEPRLDWPKADRGA
;
A
#
# COMPACT_ATOMS: atom_id res chain seq x y z
N MET A 1 -21.44 -26.70 29.67
CA MET A 1 -20.17 -26.55 28.93
C MET A 1 -19.84 -25.08 28.67
N LEU A 2 -20.49 -24.37 27.73
CA LEU A 2 -20.23 -22.93 27.51
C LEU A 2 -20.66 -22.05 28.69
N GLN A 3 -21.79 -22.37 29.32
CA GLN A 3 -22.29 -21.66 30.52
C GLN A 3 -21.32 -21.80 31.71
N ASP A 4 -20.75 -22.98 31.89
CA ASP A 4 -19.69 -23.28 32.87
C ASP A 4 -18.45 -22.40 32.66
N LEU A 5 -18.04 -22.20 31.40
CA LEU A 5 -16.92 -21.31 31.07
C LEU A 5 -17.26 -19.85 31.37
N VAL A 6 -18.49 -19.43 31.07
CA VAL A 6 -18.96 -18.07 31.35
C VAL A 6 -18.98 -17.80 32.86
N GLU A 7 -19.45 -18.73 33.68
CA GLU A 7 -19.45 -18.61 35.15
C GLU A 7 -18.04 -18.50 35.73
N ARG A 8 -17.06 -19.19 35.14
CA ARG A 8 -15.64 -19.07 35.54
C ARG A 8 -15.02 -17.73 35.13
N LEU A 9 -15.53 -17.11 34.07
CA LEU A 9 -15.08 -15.80 33.58
C LEU A 9 -15.84 -14.62 34.20
N THR A 10 -16.96 -14.86 34.90
CA THR A 10 -17.68 -13.80 35.59
C THR A 10 -16.93 -13.39 36.85
N ILE A 11 -16.34 -12.20 36.81
CA ILE A 11 -15.80 -11.51 37.99
C ILE A 11 -16.98 -10.94 38.79
N PRO A 12 -17.08 -11.21 40.10
CA PRO A 12 -18.19 -10.73 40.92
C PRO A 12 -18.25 -9.19 40.86
N GLY A 13 -19.39 -8.67 40.39
CA GLY A 13 -19.62 -7.23 40.19
C GLY A 13 -19.62 -6.75 38.74
N MET A 14 -19.29 -7.60 37.74
CA MET A 14 -19.37 -7.23 36.32
C MET A 14 -20.58 -7.83 35.59
N PRO A 15 -21.15 -7.11 34.60
CA PRO A 15 -22.27 -7.60 33.80
C PRO A 15 -21.93 -8.91 33.05
N SER A 16 -22.92 -9.80 32.92
CA SER A 16 -22.76 -11.11 32.28
C SER A 16 -22.33 -11.05 30.80
N TRP A 17 -22.63 -9.95 30.09
CA TRP A 17 -22.18 -9.75 28.71
C TRP A 17 -20.66 -9.58 28.59
N VAL A 18 -19.98 -9.11 29.65
CA VAL A 18 -18.52 -8.94 29.68
C VAL A 18 -17.83 -10.29 29.54
N ALA A 19 -18.34 -11.33 30.21
CA ALA A 19 -17.79 -12.68 30.11
C ALA A 19 -17.91 -13.25 28.68
N LEU A 20 -18.99 -12.95 27.96
CA LEU A 20 -19.15 -13.34 26.55
C LEU A 20 -18.15 -12.61 25.64
N VAL A 21 -17.95 -11.30 25.85
CA VAL A 21 -16.96 -10.52 25.09
C VAL A 21 -15.54 -11.03 25.37
N LEU A 22 -15.21 -11.30 26.63
CA LEU A 22 -13.90 -11.82 27.03
C LEU A 22 -13.66 -13.21 26.43
N LEU A 23 -14.66 -14.08 26.46
CA LEU A 23 -14.63 -15.40 25.84
C LEU A 23 -14.34 -15.27 24.33
N GLY A 24 -15.07 -14.39 23.64
CA GLY A 24 -14.85 -14.11 22.22
C GLY A 24 -13.44 -13.59 21.93
N ALA A 25 -12.94 -12.65 22.74
CA ALA A 25 -11.60 -12.11 22.61
C ALA A 25 -10.51 -13.18 22.80
N ILE A 26 -10.65 -14.06 23.81
CA ILE A 26 -9.74 -15.17 24.05
C ILE A 26 -9.77 -16.16 22.89
N THR A 27 -10.96 -16.51 22.38
CA THR A 27 -11.10 -17.39 21.22
C THR A 27 -10.42 -16.81 19.98
N VAL A 28 -10.67 -15.54 19.65
CA VAL A 28 -10.01 -14.87 18.51
C VAL A 28 -8.50 -14.81 18.73
N SER A 29 -8.03 -14.53 19.95
CA SER A 29 -6.60 -14.48 20.26
C SER A 29 -5.93 -15.85 20.11
N LEU A 30 -6.58 -16.94 20.53
CA LEU A 30 -6.11 -18.31 20.31
C LEU A 30 -6.05 -18.66 18.81
N LEU A 31 -7.10 -18.31 18.07
CA LEU A 31 -7.14 -18.48 16.61
C LEU A 31 -6.01 -17.70 15.93
N ALA A 32 -5.76 -16.45 16.37
CA ALA A 32 -4.65 -15.64 15.87
C ALA A 32 -3.29 -16.24 16.24
N PHE A 33 -3.14 -16.83 17.43
CA PHE A 33 -1.92 -17.50 17.84
C PHE A 33 -1.67 -18.78 17.02
N LEU A 34 -2.72 -19.54 16.71
CA LEU A 34 -2.67 -20.67 15.77
C LEU A 34 -2.39 -20.23 14.33
N ALA A 35 -2.89 -19.06 13.93
CA ALA A 35 -2.62 -18.47 12.63
C ALA A 35 -1.23 -17.82 12.55
N MET A 36 -0.62 -17.45 13.68
CA MET A 36 0.71 -16.84 13.76
C MET A 36 1.80 -17.64 13.02
N PRO A 37 1.96 -18.97 13.20
CA PRO A 37 2.93 -19.73 12.40
C PRO A 37 2.64 -19.59 10.90
N PHE A 38 1.37 -19.66 10.47
CA PHE A 38 1.01 -19.50 9.07
C PHE A 38 1.25 -18.09 8.53
N ALA A 39 1.03 -17.06 9.35
CA ALA A 39 1.35 -15.67 9.00
C ALA A 39 2.86 -15.44 8.89
N VAL A 40 3.66 -16.03 9.79
CA VAL A 40 5.12 -15.94 9.79
C VAL A 40 5.72 -16.71 8.62
N PHE A 41 5.23 -17.92 8.33
CA PHE A 41 5.72 -18.72 7.19
C PHE A 41 5.24 -18.17 5.84
N GLY A 42 4.01 -17.63 5.78
CA GLY A 42 3.44 -17.08 4.55
C GLY A 42 4.10 -15.76 4.13
N VAL A 43 4.32 -14.83 5.05
CA VAL A 43 4.94 -13.53 4.72
C VAL A 43 6.45 -13.69 4.49
N LYS A 44 7.15 -14.51 5.28
CA LYS A 44 8.59 -14.74 5.14
C LYS A 44 8.95 -15.40 3.81
N SER A 45 8.24 -16.46 3.43
CA SER A 45 8.48 -17.14 2.14
C SER A 45 8.19 -16.25 0.94
N ARG A 46 7.17 -15.38 1.03
CA ARG A 46 6.86 -14.40 -0.03
C ARG A 46 7.91 -13.30 -0.11
N LEU A 47 8.42 -12.81 1.02
CA LEU A 47 9.55 -11.88 1.03
C LEU A 47 10.81 -12.52 0.42
N GLU A 48 11.10 -13.76 0.77
CA GLU A 48 12.27 -14.49 0.27
C GLU A 48 12.18 -14.73 -1.24
N ALA A 49 10.99 -15.05 -1.76
CA ALA A 49 10.73 -15.12 -3.19
C ALA A 49 10.92 -13.75 -3.89
N ILE A 50 10.35 -12.68 -3.32
CA ILE A 50 10.49 -11.32 -3.86
C ILE A 50 11.95 -10.86 -3.83
N GLU A 51 12.73 -11.22 -2.80
CA GLU A 51 14.15 -10.90 -2.69
C GLU A 51 14.98 -11.60 -3.77
N ALA A 52 14.68 -12.87 -4.04
CA ALA A 52 15.30 -13.62 -5.13
C ALA A 52 14.96 -12.99 -6.50
N GLU A 53 13.70 -12.65 -6.74
CA GLU A 53 13.26 -11.96 -7.96
C GLU A 53 13.94 -10.57 -8.12
N LEU A 54 14.09 -9.81 -7.03
CA LEU A 54 14.79 -8.53 -7.03
C LEU A 54 16.28 -8.69 -7.35
N ALA A 55 16.93 -9.73 -6.86
CA ALA A 55 18.33 -10.01 -7.15
C ALA A 55 18.52 -10.32 -8.64
N ASP A 56 17.61 -11.07 -9.24
CA ASP A 56 17.61 -11.43 -10.65
C ASP A 56 17.39 -10.20 -11.55
N LEU A 57 16.36 -9.39 -11.26
CA LEU A 57 16.08 -8.14 -11.99
C LEU A 57 17.24 -7.14 -11.88
N ARG A 58 17.93 -7.06 -10.73
CA ARG A 58 19.13 -6.23 -10.57
C ARG A 58 20.31 -6.73 -11.38
N MET A 59 20.39 -8.02 -11.64
CA MET A 59 21.42 -8.62 -12.50
C MET A 59 21.11 -8.30 -13.97
N GLU A 60 19.86 -8.47 -14.39
CA GLU A 60 19.39 -8.15 -15.74
C GLU A 60 19.58 -6.67 -16.08
N LEU A 61 19.20 -5.77 -15.16
CA LEU A 61 19.44 -4.32 -15.31
C LEU A 61 20.94 -4.01 -15.44
N ARG A 62 21.80 -4.66 -14.65
CA ARG A 62 23.25 -4.48 -14.77
C ARG A 62 23.76 -4.97 -16.13
N ALA A 63 23.25 -6.08 -16.63
CA ALA A 63 23.59 -6.59 -17.95
C ALA A 63 23.15 -5.62 -19.06
N LEU A 64 21.91 -5.11 -19.00
CA LEU A 64 21.39 -4.13 -19.97
C LEU A 64 22.17 -2.81 -19.96
N VAL A 65 22.54 -2.31 -18.77
CA VAL A 65 23.36 -1.11 -18.64
C VAL A 65 24.76 -1.33 -19.19
N LEU A 66 25.39 -2.48 -18.94
CA LEU A 66 26.70 -2.84 -19.50
C LEU A 66 26.65 -3.01 -21.02
N GLN A 67 25.55 -3.52 -21.57
CA GLN A 67 25.36 -3.64 -23.01
C GLN A 67 25.26 -2.27 -23.71
N GLY A 68 24.96 -1.22 -22.94
CA GLY A 68 24.97 0.16 -23.39
C GLY A 68 23.85 0.50 -24.39
N PRO A 69 23.57 1.79 -24.64
CA PRO A 69 22.50 2.25 -25.53
C PRO A 69 22.65 1.79 -27.00
N GLY A 70 23.77 1.16 -27.36
CA GLY A 70 24.02 0.63 -28.71
C GLY A 70 23.65 -0.84 -28.90
N ALA A 71 23.32 -1.56 -27.81
CA ALA A 71 22.83 -2.94 -27.88
C ALA A 71 21.32 -3.03 -27.60
N SER A 72 20.59 -1.91 -27.70
CA SER A 72 19.21 -2.01 -28.11
C SER A 72 19.26 -2.76 -29.45
N VAL A 73 18.83 -4.03 -29.46
CA VAL A 73 18.37 -4.67 -30.68
C VAL A 73 17.55 -3.59 -31.36
N ALA A 74 18.04 -3.08 -32.50
CA ALA A 74 17.27 -2.18 -33.32
C ALA A 74 15.93 -2.88 -33.46
N ARG A 75 14.93 -2.40 -32.73
CA ARG A 75 13.61 -2.99 -32.78
C ARG A 75 13.27 -2.77 -34.22
N ALA A 76 13.35 -3.84 -35.02
CA ALA A 76 12.96 -3.79 -36.41
C ALA A 76 11.62 -3.06 -36.38
N PRO A 77 11.45 -1.98 -37.18
CA PRO A 77 10.17 -1.30 -37.23
C PRO A 77 9.16 -2.39 -37.55
N VAL A 78 8.43 -2.83 -36.53
CA VAL A 78 7.30 -3.72 -36.74
C VAL A 78 6.35 -2.77 -37.43
N GLU A 79 6.31 -2.87 -38.76
CA GLU A 79 5.31 -2.26 -39.60
C GLU A 79 4.00 -2.97 -39.22
N VAL A 80 3.47 -2.57 -38.06
CA VAL A 80 2.12 -2.93 -37.66
C VAL A 80 1.26 -2.17 -38.64
N ASP A 81 0.73 -2.89 -39.63
CA ASP A 81 -0.35 -2.44 -40.48
C ASP A 81 -1.56 -2.17 -39.57
N TYR A 82 -1.57 -0.97 -39.00
CA TYR A 82 -2.59 -0.54 -38.05
C TYR A 82 -3.84 -0.26 -38.86
N VAL A 83 -4.67 -1.28 -39.03
CA VAL A 83 -6.04 -1.10 -39.50
C VAL A 83 -6.81 -0.42 -38.38
N ALA A 84 -7.05 0.89 -38.56
CA ALA A 84 -7.86 1.68 -37.64
C ALA A 84 -9.24 1.00 -37.46
N PRO A 85 -9.65 0.69 -36.22
CA PRO A 85 -10.99 0.18 -35.96
C PRO A 85 -12.03 1.20 -36.46
N PRO A 86 -13.14 0.77 -37.09
CA PRO A 86 -14.16 1.70 -37.55
C PRO A 86 -14.68 2.53 -36.38
N VAL A 87 -14.42 3.83 -36.44
CA VAL A 87 -14.82 4.81 -35.43
C VAL A 87 -16.35 4.91 -35.40
N ARG A 88 -17.00 4.09 -34.58
CA ARG A 88 -18.41 4.28 -34.25
C ARG A 88 -18.51 5.39 -33.22
N GLY A 89 -18.93 6.57 -33.68
CA GLY A 89 -19.34 7.67 -32.83
C GLY A 89 -18.37 8.84 -32.88
N ALA A 90 -18.68 9.82 -33.73
CA ALA A 90 -18.16 11.16 -33.62
C ALA A 90 -18.32 11.66 -32.16
N LYS A 91 -17.22 12.19 -31.60
CA LYS A 91 -17.24 12.86 -30.30
C LYS A 91 -18.29 13.97 -30.35
N ARG A 92 -19.32 13.88 -29.52
CA ARG A 92 -20.14 15.04 -29.19
C ARG A 92 -19.20 16.06 -28.54
N ALA A 93 -19.08 17.23 -29.16
CA ALA A 93 -18.39 18.36 -28.57
C ALA A 93 -18.97 18.63 -27.17
N PRO A 94 -18.16 18.89 -26.14
CA PRO A 94 -18.68 19.40 -24.89
C PRO A 94 -19.21 20.81 -25.18
N GLU A 95 -20.53 20.90 -25.34
CA GLU A 95 -21.28 22.14 -25.24
C GLU A 95 -21.07 22.60 -23.78
N PHE A 96 -20.12 23.51 -23.58
CA PHE A 96 -19.90 24.17 -22.31
C PHE A 96 -21.11 25.08 -22.05
N ASP A 97 -22.18 24.45 -21.56
CA ASP A 97 -23.29 25.15 -20.98
C ASP A 97 -22.73 25.98 -19.83
N THR A 98 -22.79 27.31 -20.00
CA THR A 98 -22.16 28.28 -19.10
C THR A 98 -22.96 28.27 -17.81
N ARG A 99 -22.65 27.33 -16.92
CA ARG A 99 -23.18 27.33 -15.57
C ARG A 99 -22.60 28.55 -14.86
N ILE A 100 -23.42 29.59 -14.77
CA ILE A 100 -23.19 30.74 -13.90
C ILE A 100 -23.22 30.21 -12.46
N ALA A 101 -22.05 29.81 -11.96
CA ALA A 101 -21.87 29.51 -10.55
C ALA A 101 -21.80 30.83 -9.78
N PRO A 102 -22.51 30.99 -8.66
CA PRO A 102 -22.36 32.17 -7.81
C PRO A 102 -20.91 32.26 -7.29
N PRO A 103 -20.38 33.48 -7.03
CA PRO A 103 -19.01 33.65 -6.60
C PRO A 103 -18.78 32.90 -5.28
N VAL A 104 -17.81 31.98 -5.31
CA VAL A 104 -17.38 31.23 -4.14
C VAL A 104 -16.80 32.23 -3.12
N PRO A 105 -17.29 32.26 -1.86
CA PRO A 105 -16.72 33.15 -0.86
C PRO A 105 -15.25 32.79 -0.59
N PRO A 106 -14.40 33.78 -0.30
CA PRO A 106 -12.98 33.53 -0.06
C PRO A 106 -12.79 32.58 1.13
N PRO A 107 -11.82 31.66 1.06
CA PRO A 107 -11.55 30.72 2.15
C PRO A 107 -11.13 31.48 3.41
N ALA A 108 -11.67 31.07 4.56
CA ALA A 108 -11.29 31.62 5.87
C ALA A 108 -9.77 31.51 6.07
N ALA A 109 -9.14 32.62 6.43
CA ALA A 109 -7.71 32.66 6.72
C ALA A 109 -7.40 31.67 7.85
N ARG A 110 -6.68 30.59 7.53
CA ARG A 110 -6.17 29.67 8.54
C ARG A 110 -5.20 30.44 9.44
N PRO A 111 -5.34 30.40 10.77
CA PRO A 111 -4.32 30.95 11.65
C PRO A 111 -3.00 30.21 11.38
N ALA A 112 -1.91 30.97 11.28
CA ALA A 112 -0.58 30.44 11.06
C ALA A 112 -0.30 29.32 12.08
N ALA A 113 -0.11 28.09 11.57
CA ALA A 113 0.25 26.97 12.39
C ALA A 113 1.58 27.28 13.07
N ARG A 114 1.53 27.50 14.38
CA ARG A 114 2.71 27.55 15.23
C ARG A 114 3.38 26.18 15.08
N SER A 115 4.55 26.14 14.43
CA SER A 115 5.27 24.91 14.14
C SER A 115 5.80 24.30 15.44
N THR A 116 5.00 23.46 16.08
CA THR A 116 5.42 22.56 17.17
C THR A 116 5.58 21.12 16.68
N ARG A 117 5.75 20.92 15.37
CA ARG A 117 6.20 19.63 14.85
C ARG A 117 7.73 19.57 14.97
N ALA A 118 8.20 18.94 16.03
CA ALA A 118 9.57 18.46 16.11
C ALA A 118 9.68 17.27 15.15
N GLU A 119 10.07 17.53 13.90
CA GLU A 119 10.54 16.45 13.04
C GLU A 119 11.90 16.00 13.60
N PRO A 120 12.07 14.70 13.91
CA PRO A 120 13.38 14.19 14.29
C PRO A 120 14.29 14.32 13.07
N ARG A 121 15.33 15.17 13.20
CA ARG A 121 16.38 15.28 12.19
C ARG A 121 17.11 13.94 12.14
N LEU A 122 16.82 13.20 11.08
CA LEU A 122 17.54 11.98 10.77
C LEU A 122 18.89 12.40 10.19
N ASP A 123 19.92 12.50 11.03
CA ASP A 123 21.29 12.75 10.59
C ASP A 123 21.88 11.43 10.09
N TRP A 124 21.80 11.17 8.79
CA TRP A 124 22.53 10.06 8.18
C TRP A 124 24.03 10.40 8.15
N PRO A 125 24.91 9.49 8.60
CA PRO A 125 26.35 9.71 8.53
C PRO A 125 26.75 9.87 7.06
N LYS A 126 27.32 11.02 6.71
CA LYS A 126 28.00 11.21 5.43
C LYS A 126 29.12 10.17 5.37
N ALA A 127 29.04 9.25 4.41
CA ALA A 127 30.17 8.43 4.06
C ALA A 127 31.31 9.37 3.62
N ASP A 128 32.38 9.41 4.40
CA ASP A 128 33.64 10.05 4.03
C ASP A 128 34.07 9.47 2.67
N ARG A 129 33.88 10.27 1.63
CA ARG A 129 34.53 10.09 0.33
C ARG A 129 35.60 11.17 0.22
N GLY A 130 36.85 10.74 0.39
CA GLY A 130 38.08 11.52 0.23
C GLY A 130 39.05 11.13 1.36
N ALA A 131 40.27 10.68 1.11
CA ALA A 131 41.12 10.71 -0.09
C ALA A 131 42.14 9.56 -0.02
#